data_AF-A0A4Z2EHJ7-F1
#
_entry.id   AF-A0A4Z2EHJ7-F1
#
_cell.length_a   1.000
_cell.length_b   1.000
_cell.length_c   1.000
_cell.angle_alpha   90.00
_cell.angle_beta   90.00
_cell.angle_gamma   90.00
#
_symmetry.space_group_name_H-M   'P 1'
#
loop_
_entity.id
_entity.type
_entity.pdbx_description
1 polymer ?
#
loop_
_entity_poly.entity_id
_entity_poly.type
_entity_poly.pdbx_seq_one_letter_code
_entity_poly.pdbx_strand_id
1 'polypeptide(L)'
;MVDRVPAVLLFPKYRKHSSVKFPSDLPITLPNLLHFLLRHAGSEQHAGPGAPAPGAVFLALQREVQALRGARELLAQQLAQMWRDDRRLTFDALGAEAGRERRRAEERHREAGRRLGEAEARLRALADGAENTPLGVLLRALRDTTEAPEEPREEAQPKRSHMAS
;
A
#
# COMPACT_ATOMS: atom_id res chain seq x y z
N MET A 1 60.10 -20.42 12.40
CA MET A 1 59.09 -19.69 13.21
C MET A 1 58.50 -18.62 12.31
N VAL A 2 57.25 -18.75 11.86
CA VAL A 2 56.65 -17.80 10.90
C VAL A 2 55.83 -16.79 11.68
N ASP A 3 56.32 -15.56 11.78
CA ASP A 3 55.51 -14.44 12.25
C ASP A 3 54.36 -14.22 11.26
N ARG A 4 53.12 -14.49 11.69
CA ARG A 4 51.93 -14.22 10.90
C ARG A 4 51.75 -12.69 10.81
N VAL A 5 51.66 -12.18 9.59
CA VAL A 5 51.37 -10.77 9.32
C VAL A 5 49.86 -10.64 9.07
N PRO A 6 49.16 -9.66 9.69
CA PRO A 6 49.68 -8.58 10.53
C PRO A 6 49.89 -8.98 12.01
N ALA A 7 50.93 -8.44 12.64
CA ALA A 7 51.16 -8.60 14.08
C ALA A 7 50.67 -7.34 14.83
N VAL A 8 49.81 -7.53 15.84
CA VAL A 8 49.29 -6.43 16.66
C VAL A 8 50.02 -6.39 18.00
N LEU A 9 50.53 -5.21 18.37
CA LEU A 9 51.26 -4.97 19.61
C LEU A 9 50.54 -3.90 20.43
N LEU A 10 50.37 -4.13 21.73
CA LEU A 10 49.85 -3.14 22.66
C LEU A 10 51.01 -2.51 23.43
N PHE A 11 51.05 -1.18 23.46
CA PHE A 11 52.00 -0.39 24.24
C PHE A 11 51.26 0.36 25.35
N PRO A 12 51.32 -0.10 26.61
CA PRO A 12 50.70 0.61 27.72
C PRO A 12 51.34 2.00 27.93
N LYS A 13 50.51 2.99 28.30
CA LYS A 13 50.98 4.32 28.67
C LYS A 13 51.91 4.16 29.88
N TYR A 14 53.14 4.64 29.78
CA TYR A 14 54.17 4.65 30.84
C TYR A 14 55.02 3.38 31.06
N ARG A 15 54.86 2.29 30.28
CA ARG A 15 55.77 1.12 30.38
C ARG A 15 56.02 0.45 29.02
N LYS A 16 57.06 0.91 28.31
CA LYS A 16 57.51 0.28 27.05
C LYS A 16 57.93 -1.18 27.23
N HIS A 17 58.39 -1.56 28.42
CA HIS A 17 58.83 -2.92 28.77
C HIS A 17 57.68 -3.89 29.06
N SER A 18 56.45 -3.41 29.22
CA SER A 18 55.26 -4.25 29.40
C SER A 18 54.41 -4.31 28.12
N SER A 19 55.03 -4.10 26.96
CA SER A 19 54.34 -4.28 25.68
C SER A 19 53.98 -5.75 25.49
N VAL A 20 52.74 -6.03 25.14
CA VAL A 20 52.26 -7.39 24.91
C VAL A 20 51.93 -7.56 23.44
N LYS A 21 52.37 -8.68 22.84
CA LYS A 21 52.01 -9.09 21.48
C LYS A 21 50.69 -9.85 21.51
N PHE A 22 49.83 -9.56 20.54
CA PHE A 22 48.61 -10.32 20.33
C PHE A 22 48.95 -11.80 20.05
N PRO A 23 48.28 -12.77 20.69
CA PRO A 23 48.58 -14.19 20.49
C PRO A 23 48.46 -14.61 19.03
N SER A 24 49.44 -15.38 18.54
CA SER A 24 49.45 -15.93 17.17
C SER A 24 48.37 -16.97 16.89
N ASP A 25 47.74 -17.45 17.97
CA ASP A 25 46.84 -18.60 17.98
C ASP A 25 45.38 -18.16 17.77
N LEU A 26 45.08 -16.87 17.98
CA LEU A 26 43.75 -16.30 17.79
C LEU A 26 43.66 -15.55 16.45
N PRO A 27 42.50 -15.63 15.75
CA PRO A 27 42.27 -14.80 14.58
C PRO A 27 42.10 -13.34 14.97
N ILE A 28 42.61 -12.43 14.14
CA ILE A 28 42.55 -10.98 14.31
C ILE A 28 41.15 -10.50 13.93
N THR A 29 40.21 -10.72 14.86
CA THR A 29 38.84 -10.22 14.76
C THR A 29 38.65 -9.09 15.76
N LEU A 30 37.72 -8.17 15.48
CA LEU A 30 37.42 -7.05 16.38
C LEU A 30 37.09 -7.50 17.82
N PRO A 31 36.29 -8.56 18.05
CA PRO A 31 36.04 -9.05 19.41
C PRO A 31 37.32 -9.53 20.11
N ASN A 32 38.18 -10.30 19.43
CA ASN A 32 39.39 -10.85 20.02
C ASN A 32 40.42 -9.76 20.35
N LEU A 33 40.58 -8.78 19.44
CA LEU A 33 41.42 -7.61 19.67
C LEU A 33 40.93 -6.79 20.85
N LEU A 34 39.62 -6.56 20.95
CA LEU A 34 39.04 -5.81 22.05
C LEU A 34 39.21 -6.55 23.39
N HIS A 35 39.00 -7.87 23.43
CA HIS A 35 39.29 -8.68 24.61
C HIS A 35 40.75 -8.59 25.03
N PHE A 36 41.68 -8.68 24.08
CA PHE A 36 43.11 -8.53 24.32
C PHE A 36 43.45 -7.13 24.88
N LEU A 37 42.93 -6.07 24.25
CA LEU A 37 43.13 -4.69 24.70
C LEU A 37 42.60 -4.49 26.12
N LEU A 38 41.38 -4.94 26.42
CA LEU A 38 40.79 -4.79 27.75
C LEU A 38 41.53 -5.60 28.83
N ARG A 39 42.01 -6.80 28.49
CA ARG A 39 42.79 -7.65 29.41
C ARG A 39 44.11 -6.98 29.81
N HIS A 40 44.77 -6.33 28.86
CA HIS A 40 46.10 -5.74 29.08
C HIS A 40 46.07 -4.24 29.39
N ALA A 41 44.96 -3.54 29.13
CA ALA A 41 44.77 -2.13 29.50
C ALA A 41 44.39 -1.93 30.97
N GLY A 42 43.74 -2.91 31.61
CA GLY A 42 43.28 -2.81 33.00
C GLY A 42 44.15 -3.51 34.04
N SER A 43 45.34 -4.00 33.67
CA SER A 43 46.14 -4.83 34.58
C SER A 43 46.93 -4.04 35.65
N GLU A 44 47.03 -2.72 35.55
CA GLU A 44 47.78 -1.95 36.55
C GLU A 44 47.05 -0.62 36.79
N GLN A 45 46.65 -0.40 38.04
CA GLN A 45 46.12 0.85 38.64
C GLN A 45 44.58 0.89 38.84
N HIS A 46 44.18 0.59 40.09
CA HIS A 46 42.90 0.87 40.77
C HIS A 46 41.87 -0.26 40.96
N ALA A 47 42.28 -1.53 40.96
CA ALA A 47 41.47 -2.56 41.63
C ALA A 47 41.69 -2.49 43.15
N GLY A 48 41.01 -1.55 43.81
CA GLY A 48 40.63 -1.76 45.20
C GLY A 48 39.77 -3.04 45.32
N PRO A 49 39.70 -3.69 46.49
CA PRO A 49 38.92 -4.90 46.68
C PRO A 49 37.43 -4.59 46.48
N GLY A 50 36.94 -4.72 45.25
CA GLY A 50 35.57 -4.36 44.87
C GLY A 50 35.38 -3.81 43.45
N ALA A 51 36.45 -3.48 42.71
CA ALA A 51 36.30 -3.02 41.33
C ALA A 51 36.00 -4.21 40.38
N PRO A 52 34.91 -4.16 39.60
CA PRO A 52 34.59 -5.22 38.65
C PRO A 52 35.67 -5.30 37.57
N ALA A 53 36.15 -6.52 37.28
CA ALA A 53 37.14 -6.74 36.25
C ALA A 53 36.66 -6.13 34.91
N PRO A 54 37.54 -5.51 34.10
CA PRO A 54 37.15 -4.85 32.84
C PRO A 54 36.41 -5.77 31.86
N GLY A 55 36.64 -7.09 31.93
CA GLY A 55 35.86 -8.08 31.18
C GLY A 55 34.41 -8.24 31.68
N ALA A 56 34.16 -8.10 32.98
CA ALA A 56 32.81 -8.15 33.55
C ALA A 56 31.98 -6.91 33.15
N VAL A 57 32.61 -5.73 33.13
CA VAL A 57 31.98 -4.49 32.64
C VAL A 57 31.62 -4.61 31.16
N PHE A 58 32.50 -5.20 30.34
CA PHE A 58 32.21 -5.43 28.92
C PHE A 58 31.04 -6.38 28.70
N LEU A 59 30.98 -7.49 29.45
CA LEU A 59 29.85 -8.42 29.36
C LEU A 59 28.54 -7.80 29.84
N ALA A 60 28.58 -6.94 30.86
CA ALA A 60 27.41 -6.18 31.31
C ALA A 60 26.93 -5.20 30.23
N LEU A 61 27.84 -4.40 29.66
CA LEU A 61 27.53 -3.48 28.55
C LEU A 61 27.02 -4.23 27.32
N GLN A 62 27.59 -5.38 26.98
CA GLN A 62 27.11 -6.20 25.86
C GLN A 62 25.67 -6.68 26.09
N ARG A 63 25.35 -7.09 27.31
CA ARG A 63 23.98 -7.47 27.70
C ARG A 63 23.02 -6.29 27.63
N GLU A 64 23.43 -5.12 28.12
CA GLU A 64 22.62 -3.91 28.05
C GLU A 64 22.36 -3.47 26.61
N VAL A 65 23.38 -3.51 25.75
CA VAL A 65 23.23 -3.18 24.32
C VAL A 65 22.29 -4.17 23.64
N GLN A 66 22.36 -5.47 23.98
CA GLN A 66 21.42 -6.46 23.45
C GLN A 66 19.99 -6.21 23.94
N ALA A 67 19.80 -5.91 25.23
CA ALA A 67 18.50 -5.57 25.80
C ALA A 67 17.91 -4.32 25.13
N LEU A 68 18.73 -3.29 24.90
CA LEU A 68 18.30 -2.06 24.24
C LEU A 68 17.93 -2.29 22.77
N ARG A 69 18.67 -3.16 22.06
CA ARG A 69 18.31 -3.56 20.69
C ARG A 69 16.97 -4.30 20.66
N GLY A 70 16.74 -5.24 21.58
CA GLY A 70 15.47 -5.93 21.71
C GLY A 70 14.31 -4.97 22.01
N ALA A 71 14.50 -4.02 22.94
CA ALA A 71 13.51 -2.99 23.22
C ALA A 71 13.22 -2.10 21.99
N ARG A 72 14.26 -1.71 21.24
CA ARG A 72 14.11 -0.95 19.98
C ARG A 72 13.32 -1.72 18.94
N GLU A 73 13.58 -3.02 18.79
CA GLU A 73 12.87 -3.88 17.86
C GLU A 73 11.38 -4.00 18.23
N LEU A 74 11.07 -4.19 19.51
CA LEU A 74 9.68 -4.22 19.99
C LEU A 74 8.96 -2.89 19.72
N LEU A 75 9.61 -1.75 19.99
CA LEU A 75 9.04 -0.44 19.68
C LEU A 75 8.83 -0.23 18.18
N ALA A 76 9.78 -0.69 17.35
CA ALA A 76 9.64 -0.63 15.90
C ALA A 76 8.46 -1.50 15.41
N GLN A 77 8.25 -2.67 16.00
CA GLN A 77 7.10 -3.52 15.71
C GLN A 77 5.78 -2.87 16.13
N GLN A 78 5.73 -2.26 17.31
CA GLN A 78 4.54 -1.52 17.77
C GLN A 78 4.21 -0.35 16.85
N LEU A 79 5.22 0.43 16.44
CA LEU A 79 5.02 1.54 15.52
C LEU A 79 4.54 1.04 14.14
N ALA A 80 5.12 -0.05 13.63
CA ALA A 80 4.69 -0.66 12.38
C ALA A 80 3.26 -1.23 12.45
N GLN A 81 2.81 -1.69 13.62
CA GLN A 81 1.42 -2.08 13.84
C GLN A 81 0.50 -0.87 13.80
N MET A 82 0.81 0.18 14.56
CA MET A 82 0.02 1.42 14.56
C MET A 82 -0.10 2.06 13.18
N TRP A 83 0.98 2.06 12.40
CA TRP A 83 0.96 2.56 11.01
C TRP A 83 0.06 1.74 10.09
N ARG A 84 -0.02 0.43 10.30
CA ARG A 84 -0.93 -0.42 9.52
C ARG A 84 -2.38 -0.15 9.91
N ASP A 85 -2.64 0.04 11.19
CA ASP A 85 -3.98 0.31 11.69
C ASP A 85 -4.47 1.68 11.26
N ASP A 86 -3.64 2.72 11.34
CA ASP A 86 -3.95 4.07 10.83
C ASP A 86 -4.25 4.07 9.32
N ARG A 87 -3.43 3.34 8.53
CA ARG A 87 -3.71 3.17 7.10
C ARG A 87 -5.03 2.45 6.85
N ARG A 88 -5.32 1.38 7.58
CA ARG A 88 -6.59 0.64 7.47
C ARG A 88 -7.78 1.56 7.77
N LEU A 89 -7.72 2.28 8.89
CA LEU A 89 -8.77 3.22 9.28
C LEU A 89 -8.98 4.33 8.23
N THR A 90 -7.89 4.85 7.67
CA THR A 90 -7.96 5.85 6.60
C THR A 90 -8.63 5.29 5.35
N PHE A 91 -8.27 4.08 4.92
CA PHE A 91 -8.91 3.42 3.79
C PHE A 91 -10.39 3.13 4.05
N ASP A 92 -10.73 2.66 5.24
CA ASP A 92 -12.11 2.37 5.64
C ASP A 92 -12.96 3.65 5.68
N ALA A 93 -12.40 4.76 6.18
CA ALA A 93 -13.07 6.06 6.20
C ALA A 93 -13.35 6.57 4.78
N LEU A 94 -12.35 6.55 3.90
CA LEU A 94 -12.51 6.92 2.49
C LEU A 94 -13.54 6.02 1.78
N GLY A 95 -13.52 4.71 2.05
CA GLY A 95 -14.50 3.77 1.52
C GLY A 95 -15.93 4.06 2.01
N ALA A 96 -16.09 4.39 3.28
CA ALA A 96 -17.38 4.74 3.86
C ALA A 96 -17.93 6.05 3.30
N GLU A 97 -17.09 7.07 3.11
CA GLU A 97 -17.47 8.34 2.48
C GLU A 97 -17.91 8.12 1.03
N ALA A 98 -17.09 7.44 0.22
CA ALA A 98 -17.44 7.09 -1.15
C ALA A 98 -18.74 6.27 -1.23
N GLY A 99 -18.96 5.34 -0.29
CA GLY A 99 -20.20 4.59 -0.17
C GLY A 99 -21.42 5.46 0.13
N ARG A 100 -21.28 6.46 1.01
CA ARG A 100 -22.34 7.43 1.30
C ARG A 100 -22.66 8.31 0.09
N GLU A 101 -21.65 8.78 -0.63
CA GLU A 101 -21.84 9.57 -1.85
C GLU A 101 -22.56 8.78 -2.94
N ARG A 102 -22.17 7.51 -3.15
CA ARG A 102 -22.87 6.61 -4.09
C ARG A 102 -24.33 6.44 -3.72
N ARG A 103 -24.66 6.20 -2.45
CA ARG A 103 -26.05 6.09 -1.99
C ARG A 103 -26.85 7.36 -2.25
N ARG A 104 -26.28 8.53 -1.95
CA ARG A 104 -26.90 9.82 -2.24
C ARG A 104 -27.14 10.02 -3.74
N ALA A 105 -26.19 9.62 -4.58
CA ALA A 105 -26.34 9.67 -6.03
C ALA A 105 -27.46 8.72 -6.50
N GLU A 106 -27.49 7.49 -6.00
CA GLU A 106 -28.56 6.53 -6.31
C GLU A 106 -29.94 7.03 -5.89
N GLU A 107 -30.07 7.62 -4.71
CA GLU A 107 -31.32 8.22 -4.23
C GLU A 107 -31.79 9.32 -5.19
N ARG A 108 -30.89 10.23 -5.60
CA ARG A 108 -31.19 11.26 -6.59
C ARG A 108 -31.62 10.67 -7.93
N HIS A 109 -30.96 9.61 -8.40
CA HIS A 109 -31.34 8.91 -9.64
C HIS A 109 -32.72 8.26 -9.52
N ARG A 110 -33.04 7.63 -8.38
CA ARG A 110 -34.36 7.05 -8.12
C ARG A 110 -35.45 8.12 -8.10
N GLU A 111 -35.20 9.24 -7.44
CA GLU A 111 -36.13 10.38 -7.41
C GLU A 111 -36.34 10.98 -8.80
N ALA A 112 -35.27 11.18 -9.57
CA ALA A 112 -35.36 11.64 -10.95
C ALA A 112 -36.18 10.67 -11.81
N GLY A 113 -35.95 9.36 -11.66
CA GLY A 113 -36.74 8.33 -12.35
C GLY A 113 -38.23 8.39 -11.99
N ARG A 114 -38.57 8.59 -10.71
CA ARG A 114 -39.97 8.79 -10.29
C ARG A 114 -40.60 10.02 -10.94
N ARG A 115 -39.90 11.16 -10.93
CA ARG A 115 -40.37 12.40 -11.57
C ARG A 115 -40.59 12.23 -13.08
N LEU A 116 -39.70 11.51 -13.76
CA LEU A 116 -39.84 11.19 -15.18
C LEU A 116 -41.05 10.29 -15.43
N GLY A 117 -41.25 9.25 -14.62
CA GLY A 117 -42.43 8.38 -14.72
C GLY A 117 -43.74 9.12 -14.48
N GLU A 118 -43.78 10.05 -13.52
CA GLU A 118 -44.94 10.92 -13.29
C GLU A 118 -45.20 11.85 -14.48
N ALA A 119 -44.15 12.43 -15.07
CA ALA A 119 -44.28 13.27 -16.25
C ALA A 119 -44.78 12.47 -17.47
N GLU A 120 -44.25 11.26 -17.66
CA GLU A 120 -44.70 10.34 -18.71
C GLU A 120 -46.17 9.96 -18.52
N ALA A 121 -46.59 9.62 -17.29
CA ALA A 121 -47.97 9.32 -16.98
C ALA A 121 -48.91 10.51 -17.25
N ARG A 122 -48.46 11.74 -16.95
CA ARG A 122 -49.22 12.96 -17.27
C ARG A 122 -49.32 13.19 -18.78
N LEU A 123 -48.23 13.00 -19.52
CA LEU A 123 -48.24 13.10 -20.98
C LEU A 123 -49.14 12.04 -21.61
N ARG A 124 -49.09 10.81 -21.10
CA ARG A 124 -49.97 9.71 -21.50
C ARG A 124 -51.43 10.07 -21.26
N ALA A 125 -51.78 10.55 -20.06
CA ALA A 125 -53.14 10.95 -19.73
C ALA A 125 -53.65 12.12 -20.61
N LEU A 126 -52.78 13.08 -20.95
CA LEU A 126 -53.12 14.15 -21.89
C LEU A 126 -53.29 13.63 -23.31
N ALA A 127 -52.48 12.66 -23.74
CA ALA A 127 -52.61 12.02 -25.04
C ALA A 127 -53.92 11.21 -25.12
N ASP A 128 -54.21 10.36 -24.13
CA ASP A 128 -55.45 9.58 -24.04
C ASP A 128 -56.69 10.48 -23.92
N GLY A 129 -56.57 11.62 -23.23
CA GLY A 129 -57.60 12.65 -23.18
C GLY A 129 -57.78 13.37 -24.52
N ALA A 130 -56.69 13.66 -25.23
CA ALA A 130 -56.73 14.25 -26.56
C ALA A 130 -57.40 13.30 -27.57
N GLU A 131 -57.14 11.99 -27.50
CA GLU A 131 -57.81 10.96 -28.32
C GLU A 131 -59.34 11.02 -28.24
N ASN A 132 -59.91 11.49 -27.12
CA ASN A 132 -61.34 11.64 -26.90
C ASN A 132 -61.91 13.02 -27.26
N THR A 133 -61.08 13.94 -27.77
CA THR A 133 -61.49 15.25 -28.28
C THR A 133 -61.51 15.24 -29.81
N PRO A 134 -62.34 16.07 -30.49
CA PRO A 134 -62.38 16.13 -31.95
C PRO A 134 -61.02 16.44 -32.58
N LEU A 135 -60.10 17.06 -31.82
CA LEU A 135 -58.74 17.36 -32.24
C LEU A 135 -57.82 16.12 -32.25
N GLY A 136 -58.00 15.18 -31.31
CA GLY A 136 -57.28 13.91 -31.33
C GLY A 136 -57.80 12.94 -32.38
N VAL A 137 -59.10 12.98 -32.70
CA VAL A 137 -59.66 12.23 -33.84
C VAL A 137 -59.06 12.73 -35.16
N LEU A 138 -58.89 14.04 -35.33
CA LEU A 138 -58.22 14.63 -36.50
C LEU A 138 -56.72 14.32 -36.56
N LEU A 139 -56.01 14.38 -35.43
CA LEU A 139 -54.59 14.02 -35.37
C LEU A 139 -54.36 12.53 -35.59
N ARG A 140 -55.28 11.66 -35.12
CA ARG A 140 -55.23 10.22 -35.40
C ARG A 140 -55.56 9.93 -36.86
N ALA A 141 -56.57 10.57 -37.44
CA ALA A 141 -56.87 10.47 -38.87
C ALA A 141 -55.68 10.93 -39.74
N LEU A 142 -54.97 12.00 -39.33
CA LEU A 142 -53.74 12.43 -39.99
C LEU A 142 -52.59 11.44 -39.80
N ARG A 143 -52.43 10.86 -38.61
CA ARG A 143 -51.37 9.88 -38.35
C ARG A 143 -51.60 8.57 -39.12
N ASP A 144 -52.84 8.11 -39.20
CA ASP A 144 -53.23 6.93 -39.98
C ASP A 144 -53.04 7.14 -41.49
N THR A 145 -53.20 8.39 -41.99
CA THR A 145 -52.84 8.73 -43.38
C THR A 145 -51.34 8.78 -43.63
N THR A 146 -50.51 8.90 -42.59
CA THR A 146 -49.04 8.88 -42.70
C THR A 146 -48.41 7.50 -42.38
N GLU A 147 -49.13 6.58 -41.73
CA GLU A 147 -48.64 5.24 -41.36
C GLU A 147 -49.18 4.09 -42.25
N ALA A 148 -50.12 4.34 -43.18
CA ALA A 148 -50.55 3.36 -44.18
C ALA A 148 -49.42 3.08 -45.21
N PRO A 149 -49.22 1.81 -45.65
CA PRO A 149 -47.96 1.36 -46.20
C PRO A 149 -47.66 2.04 -47.54
N GLU A 150 -46.49 2.67 -47.63
CA GLU A 150 -45.78 2.68 -48.91
C GLU A 150 -45.51 1.22 -49.27
N GLU A 151 -46.16 0.73 -50.32
CA GLU A 151 -45.63 -0.13 -51.40
C GLU A 151 -46.78 -0.35 -52.42
N PRO A 152 -46.54 -0.57 -53.73
CA PRO A 152 -45.30 -1.04 -54.34
C PRO A 152 -44.83 -0.18 -55.53
N ARG A 153 -43.51 -0.03 -55.70
CA ARG A 153 -42.97 0.37 -57.01
C ARG A 153 -42.39 -0.85 -57.67
N GLU A 154 -43.17 -1.36 -58.61
CA GLU A 154 -42.89 -2.46 -59.52
C GLU A 154 -41.42 -2.51 -59.94
N GLU A 155 -40.72 -3.57 -59.53
CA GLU A 155 -39.47 -4.00 -60.14
C GLU A 155 -39.77 -4.46 -61.58
N ALA A 156 -39.68 -3.51 -62.51
CA ALA A 156 -39.54 -3.83 -63.91
C ALA A 156 -38.20 -4.55 -64.12
N GLN A 157 -38.28 -5.87 -64.36
CA GLN A 157 -37.19 -6.64 -64.94
C GLN A 157 -36.68 -5.96 -66.22
N PRO A 158 -35.36 -6.02 -66.47
CA PRO A 158 -34.92 -6.35 -67.82
C PRO A 158 -34.06 -7.62 -67.81
N LYS A 159 -34.56 -8.60 -68.57
CA LYS A 159 -33.76 -9.68 -69.14
C LYS A 159 -32.65 -9.10 -70.02
N ARG A 160 -31.42 -9.58 -69.81
CA ARG A 160 -30.27 -9.73 -70.75
C ARG A 160 -29.05 -10.06 -69.88
N SER A 161 -28.14 -10.98 -70.15
CA SER A 161 -27.87 -11.96 -71.21
C SER A 161 -26.65 -12.74 -70.70
N HIS A 162 -26.72 -14.06 -70.59
CA HIS A 162 -25.91 -15.01 -71.37
C HIS A 162 -24.40 -14.71 -71.56
N MET A 163 -23.60 -15.64 -70.99
CA MET A 163 -22.34 -16.24 -71.48
C MET A 163 -21.09 -15.38 -71.74
N ALA A 164 -20.03 -15.67 -70.99
CA ALA A 164 -18.66 -15.99 -71.45
C ALA A 164 -17.83 -16.30 -70.18
N SER A 165 -17.42 -17.55 -69.96
CA SER A 165 -16.07 -18.09 -70.26
C SER A 165 -15.04 -17.78 -69.17
#